data_AF-A0A9W6JR89-F1
#
_entry.id   AF-A0A9W6JR89-F1
#
_cell.length_a   1.000
_cell.length_b   1.000
_cell.length_c   1.000
_cell.angle_alpha   90.00
_cell.angle_beta   90.00
_cell.angle_gamma   90.00
#
_symmetry.space_group_name_H-M   'P 1'
#
loop_
_entity.id
_entity.type
_entity.pdbx_description
1 polymer ?
#
loop_
_entity_poly.entity_id
_entity_poly.type
_entity_poly.pdbx_seq_one_letter_code
_entity_poly.pdbx_strand_id
1 'polypeptide(L)'
;MRWVDGMLKIWPEDDLIWPLSLKPQRYDTLHPEPADEWYERNRNAIGHLHPLIAGQWVHRHWHHSPYCSFPLDGLSWTIEEWPNERLLNVHCPRCMFDAAFDFETFNSYPDNPTSEPMNRTGTWKIPIVILNTPAGVIDAQGPDPRSRHLLVEGHQRLRYLNALVARRQGAPAHHVFVLSYGSVEAPQNSTKNEA
;
A
#
# COMPACT_ATOMS: atom_id res chain seq x y z
N MET A 1 6.66 11.69 -5.03
CA MET A 1 7.62 10.56 -4.85
C MET A 1 8.34 10.32 -6.16
N ARG A 2 9.60 9.90 -6.11
CA ARG A 2 10.39 9.69 -7.33
C ARG A 2 11.52 8.69 -7.11
N TRP A 3 12.03 8.14 -8.20
CA TRP A 3 13.25 7.34 -8.19
C TRP A 3 14.48 8.26 -8.22
N VAL A 4 15.46 8.00 -7.36
CA VAL A 4 16.75 8.69 -7.27
C VAL A 4 17.83 7.61 -7.20
N ASP A 5 18.70 7.54 -8.21
CA ASP A 5 19.75 6.52 -8.32
C ASP A 5 19.21 5.08 -8.15
N GLY A 6 18.02 4.83 -8.71
CA GLY A 6 17.30 3.55 -8.62
C GLY A 6 16.60 3.29 -7.27
N MET A 7 16.82 4.12 -6.25
CA MET A 7 16.13 4.03 -4.97
C MET A 7 14.84 4.84 -4.97
N LEU A 8 13.85 4.40 -4.21
CA LEU A 8 12.57 5.09 -4.13
C LEU A 8 12.57 6.14 -3.01
N LYS A 9 12.44 7.43 -3.34
CA LYS A 9 12.24 8.49 -2.34
C LYS A 9 10.76 8.59 -1.94
N ILE A 10 10.46 8.31 -0.67
CA ILE A 10 9.09 8.11 -0.14
C ILE A 10 8.47 9.33 0.57
N TRP A 11 9.02 10.53 0.36
CA TRP A 11 8.38 11.77 0.84
C TRP A 11 7.46 12.33 -0.25
N PRO A 12 6.25 12.82 0.12
CA PRO A 12 5.44 13.58 -0.80
C PRO A 12 6.23 14.82 -1.23
N GLU A 13 6.22 15.09 -2.53
CA GLU A 13 6.52 16.43 -3.03
C GLU A 13 5.16 17.13 -3.02
N ASP A 14 5.07 18.29 -2.36
CA ASP A 14 3.80 18.92 -1.92
C ASP A 14 2.80 19.21 -3.06
N ASP A 15 3.21 19.06 -4.32
CA ASP A 15 2.43 19.40 -5.51
C ASP A 15 1.95 18.19 -6.34
N LEU A 16 2.25 16.95 -5.94
CA LEU A 16 1.90 15.76 -6.71
C LEU A 16 0.81 14.94 -6.03
N ILE A 17 -0.44 15.17 -6.43
CA ILE A 17 -1.57 14.29 -6.14
C ILE A 17 -2.02 13.58 -7.42
N TRP A 18 -2.64 12.40 -7.28
CA TRP A 18 -3.30 11.74 -8.40
C TRP A 18 -4.33 12.67 -9.07
N PRO A 19 -4.51 12.57 -10.40
CA PRO A 19 -5.41 13.44 -11.15
C PRO A 19 -6.81 13.52 -10.53
N LEU A 20 -7.45 14.69 -10.65
CA LEU A 20 -8.83 14.91 -10.19
C LEU A 20 -9.83 13.93 -10.82
N SER A 21 -9.54 13.38 -12.01
CA SER A 21 -10.37 12.34 -12.64
C SER A 21 -10.50 11.08 -11.78
N LEU A 22 -9.46 10.75 -11.00
CA LEU A 22 -9.43 9.63 -10.06
C LEU A 22 -10.10 9.95 -8.72
N LYS A 23 -10.51 11.20 -8.45
CA LYS A 23 -11.28 11.50 -7.23
C LYS A 23 -12.60 10.71 -7.26
N PRO A 24 -12.94 9.95 -6.21
CA PRO A 24 -14.27 9.37 -6.09
C PRO A 24 -15.33 10.47 -6.04
N GLN A 25 -16.44 10.27 -6.76
CA GLN A 25 -17.55 11.20 -6.65
C GLN A 25 -18.08 11.19 -5.20
N ARG A 26 -18.49 12.35 -4.68
CA ARG A 26 -19.01 12.47 -3.32
C ARG A 26 -18.02 11.96 -2.23
N TYR A 27 -16.71 12.02 -2.50
CA TYR A 27 -15.64 11.53 -1.60
C TYR A 27 -15.78 12.01 -0.15
N ASP A 28 -16.09 13.29 0.04
CA ASP A 28 -16.17 13.94 1.36
C ASP A 28 -17.58 13.84 2.00
N THR A 29 -18.38 12.86 1.57
CA THR A 29 -19.76 12.67 2.04
C THR A 29 -19.92 11.34 2.79
N LEU A 30 -21.07 11.16 3.45
CA LEU A 30 -21.43 9.88 4.08
C LEU A 30 -21.61 8.73 3.07
N HIS A 31 -21.82 9.05 1.79
CA HIS A 31 -22.11 8.10 0.73
C HIS A 31 -21.24 8.37 -0.50
N PRO A 32 -19.91 8.15 -0.38
CA PRO A 32 -19.01 8.27 -1.51
C PRO A 32 -19.39 7.27 -2.61
N GLU A 33 -18.96 7.54 -3.83
CA GLU A 33 -19.05 6.63 -4.97
C GLU A 33 -18.56 5.23 -4.55
N PRO A 34 -19.34 4.16 -4.80
CA PRO A 34 -18.89 2.78 -4.63
C PRO A 34 -17.60 2.49 -5.40
N ALA A 35 -16.73 1.64 -4.86
CA ALA A 35 -15.41 1.39 -5.43
C ALA A 35 -15.46 0.70 -6.81
N ASP A 36 -16.48 -0.14 -7.04
CA ASP A 36 -16.75 -0.80 -8.32
C ASP A 36 -17.20 0.20 -9.39
N GLU A 37 -18.18 1.07 -9.09
CA GLU A 37 -18.61 2.15 -9.98
C GLU A 37 -17.45 3.09 -10.35
N TRP A 38 -16.67 3.49 -9.34
CA TRP A 38 -15.47 4.30 -9.55
C TRP A 38 -14.43 3.59 -10.43
N TYR A 39 -14.21 2.29 -10.22
CA TYR A 39 -13.24 1.52 -11.00
C TYR A 39 -13.66 1.43 -12.47
N GLU A 40 -14.95 1.16 -12.75
CA GLU A 40 -15.47 1.13 -14.12
C GLU A 40 -15.27 2.47 -14.83
N ARG A 41 -15.59 3.57 -14.15
CA ARG A 41 -15.41 4.92 -14.70
C ARG A 41 -13.96 5.25 -15.04
N ASN A 42 -13.01 4.71 -14.28
CA ASN A 42 -11.58 4.97 -14.41
C ASN A 42 -10.79 3.85 -15.10
N ARG A 43 -11.47 2.82 -15.61
CA ARG A 43 -10.87 1.61 -16.19
C ARG A 43 -9.85 1.92 -17.29
N ASN A 44 -10.02 2.99 -18.05
CA ASN A 44 -9.04 3.39 -19.07
C ASN A 44 -7.69 3.84 -18.48
N ALA A 45 -7.68 4.40 -17.28
CA ALA A 45 -6.46 4.89 -16.62
C ALA A 45 -5.81 3.87 -15.68
N ILE A 46 -6.60 2.97 -15.08
CA ILE A 46 -6.16 2.05 -14.01
C ILE A 46 -6.61 0.60 -14.21
N GLY A 47 -7.18 0.26 -15.37
CA GLY A 47 -7.75 -1.08 -15.63
C GLY A 47 -6.71 -2.20 -15.66
N HIS A 48 -5.43 -1.86 -15.73
CA HIS A 48 -4.31 -2.81 -15.59
C HIS A 48 -4.04 -3.19 -14.13
N LEU A 49 -4.52 -2.42 -13.15
CA LEU A 49 -4.47 -2.76 -11.73
C LEU A 49 -5.64 -3.66 -11.34
N HIS A 50 -5.40 -4.57 -10.40
CA HIS A 50 -6.47 -5.37 -9.82
C HIS A 50 -7.52 -4.46 -9.14
N PRO A 51 -8.85 -4.70 -9.31
CA PRO A 51 -9.90 -3.88 -8.70
C PRO A 51 -9.76 -3.73 -7.19
N LEU A 52 -9.36 -4.79 -6.48
CA LEU A 52 -9.11 -4.71 -5.03
C LEU A 52 -7.91 -3.85 -4.65
N ILE A 53 -6.86 -3.76 -5.48
CA ILE A 53 -5.74 -2.84 -5.24
C ILE A 53 -6.27 -1.41 -5.38
N ALA A 54 -6.92 -1.13 -6.52
CA ALA A 54 -7.43 0.20 -6.83
C ALA A 54 -8.48 0.68 -5.81
N GLY A 55 -9.40 -0.20 -5.41
CA GLY A 55 -10.45 0.11 -4.43
C GLY A 55 -9.91 0.36 -3.01
N GLN A 56 -9.02 -0.50 -2.52
CA GLN A 56 -8.52 -0.37 -1.14
C GLN A 56 -7.50 0.76 -0.97
N TRP A 57 -6.76 1.09 -2.03
CA TRP A 57 -5.68 2.06 -1.98
C TRP A 57 -6.05 3.39 -2.65
N VAL A 58 -6.35 3.37 -3.95
CA VAL A 58 -6.50 4.60 -4.74
C VAL A 58 -7.85 5.27 -4.46
N HIS A 59 -8.94 4.50 -4.52
CA HIS A 59 -10.30 5.00 -4.26
C HIS A 59 -10.44 5.48 -2.82
N ARG A 60 -10.17 4.59 -1.84
CA ARG A 60 -10.38 4.90 -0.42
C ARG A 60 -9.52 6.04 0.09
N HIS A 61 -8.29 6.18 -0.42
CA HIS A 61 -7.31 7.11 0.14
C HIS A 61 -6.90 8.22 -0.82
N TRP A 62 -7.48 8.37 -2.01
CA TRP A 62 -7.10 9.31 -3.08
C TRP A 62 -6.02 10.35 -2.71
N HIS A 63 -6.36 11.49 -2.08
CA HIS A 63 -5.39 12.51 -1.67
C HIS A 63 -4.85 12.34 -0.23
N HIS A 64 -5.41 11.42 0.55
CA HIS A 64 -4.97 11.07 1.91
C HIS A 64 -3.88 10.00 1.95
N SER A 65 -3.65 9.27 0.85
CA SER A 65 -2.59 8.29 0.77
C SER A 65 -1.25 9.04 0.83
N PRO A 66 -0.28 8.62 1.67
CA PRO A 66 1.07 9.16 1.58
C PRO A 66 1.71 8.87 0.21
N TYR A 67 1.16 7.89 -0.51
CA TYR A 67 1.59 7.41 -1.81
C TYR A 67 0.76 7.98 -2.98
N CYS A 68 -0.05 9.02 -2.75
CA CYS A 68 -0.92 9.64 -3.75
C CYS A 68 -0.19 10.32 -4.93
N SER A 69 1.15 10.35 -4.87
CA SER A 69 2.02 10.86 -5.93
C SER A 69 2.61 9.76 -6.83
N PHE A 70 2.28 8.48 -6.61
CA PHE A 70 2.81 7.40 -7.45
C PHE A 70 2.20 7.38 -8.85
N PRO A 71 3.03 7.30 -9.91
CA PRO A 71 2.53 7.06 -11.26
C PRO A 71 1.90 5.66 -11.32
N LEU A 72 0.60 5.59 -11.61
CA LEU A 72 -0.14 4.32 -11.60
C LEU A 72 0.02 3.54 -12.92
N ASP A 73 0.22 4.23 -14.03
CA ASP A 73 0.32 3.71 -15.40
C ASP A 73 1.46 2.70 -15.61
N GLY A 74 2.58 2.86 -14.89
CA GLY A 74 3.74 1.97 -14.98
C GLY A 74 3.70 0.74 -14.06
N LEU A 75 2.66 0.58 -13.25
CA LEU A 75 2.58 -0.51 -12.26
C LEU A 75 2.09 -1.81 -12.88
N SER A 76 2.80 -2.90 -12.61
CA SER A 76 2.31 -4.27 -12.75
C SER A 76 2.01 -4.86 -11.39
N TRP A 77 1.24 -5.94 -11.33
CA TRP A 77 0.95 -6.63 -10.07
C TRP A 77 0.95 -8.15 -10.20
N THR A 78 1.33 -8.81 -9.11
CA THR A 78 1.19 -10.25 -8.90
C THR A 78 0.50 -10.50 -7.56
N ILE A 79 -0.08 -11.71 -7.40
CA ILE A 79 -0.43 -12.23 -6.08
C ILE A 79 0.66 -13.23 -5.70
N GLU A 80 1.22 -13.06 -4.52
CA GLU A 80 2.21 -13.98 -3.94
C GLU A 80 1.74 -14.46 -2.56
N GLU A 81 2.27 -15.59 -2.11
CA GLU A 81 2.06 -16.09 -0.75
C GLU A 81 3.36 -15.95 0.06
N TRP A 82 3.32 -15.19 1.16
CA TRP A 82 4.51 -14.86 1.96
C TRP A 82 4.40 -15.37 3.40
N PRO A 83 5.51 -15.88 3.99
CA PRO A 83 5.54 -16.26 5.39
C PRO A 83 5.60 -15.05 6.31
N ASN A 84 5.23 -15.25 7.58
CA ASN A 84 5.27 -14.24 8.64
C ASN A 84 6.61 -13.49 8.72
N GLU A 85 7.74 -14.20 8.66
CA GLU A 85 9.07 -13.59 8.79
C GLU A 85 9.33 -12.58 7.67
N ARG A 86 8.89 -12.88 6.44
CA ARG A 86 9.08 -11.96 5.30
C ARG A 86 8.20 -10.73 5.45
N LEU A 87 6.95 -10.90 5.87
CA LEU A 87 5.98 -9.83 6.02
C LEU A 87 6.37 -8.84 7.12
N LEU A 88 6.82 -9.34 8.27
CA LEU A 88 7.24 -8.50 9.39
C LEU A 88 8.56 -7.76 9.12
N ASN A 89 9.26 -8.08 8.04
CA ASN A 89 10.44 -7.34 7.55
C ASN A 89 10.11 -6.35 6.41
N VAL A 90 8.85 -6.20 6.01
CA VAL A 90 8.45 -5.18 5.02
C VAL A 90 8.66 -3.78 5.59
N HIS A 91 9.26 -2.90 4.80
CA HIS A 91 9.49 -1.52 5.21
C HIS A 91 8.15 -0.79 5.38
N CYS A 92 7.86 -0.34 6.59
CA CYS A 92 6.68 0.44 6.93
C CYS A 92 7.08 1.65 7.78
N PRO A 93 7.37 2.82 7.17
CA PRO A 93 7.94 3.97 7.87
C PRO A 93 7.03 4.56 8.96
N ARG A 94 5.72 4.27 8.88
CA ARG A 94 4.70 4.78 9.80
C ARG A 94 4.11 3.70 10.71
N CYS A 95 4.63 2.47 10.65
CA CYS A 95 4.20 1.42 11.56
C CYS A 95 5.03 1.48 12.84
N MET A 96 4.34 1.64 13.97
CA MET A 96 4.87 1.24 15.27
C MET A 96 4.27 -0.13 15.59
N PHE A 97 5.12 -1.11 15.79
CA PHE A 97 4.71 -2.47 16.15
C PHE A 97 4.76 -2.64 17.66
N ASP A 98 3.60 -2.87 18.27
CA ASP A 98 3.48 -3.25 19.67
C ASP A 98 2.44 -4.36 19.75
N ALA A 99 2.91 -5.60 19.86
CA ALA A 99 2.04 -6.77 19.77
C ALA A 99 0.94 -6.79 20.84
N ALA A 100 1.23 -6.32 22.06
CA ALA A 100 0.25 -6.32 23.14
C ALA A 100 -0.79 -5.21 22.94
N PHE A 101 -0.32 -3.99 22.69
CA PHE A 101 -1.19 -2.84 22.44
C PHE A 101 -2.04 -3.02 21.18
N ASP A 102 -1.45 -3.52 20.09
CA ASP A 102 -2.15 -3.81 18.84
C ASP A 102 -3.24 -4.86 19.10
N PHE A 103 -2.93 -5.94 19.82
CA PHE A 103 -3.93 -6.95 20.14
C PHE A 103 -5.12 -6.36 20.90
N GLU A 104 -4.87 -5.59 21.95
CA GLU A 104 -5.91 -4.96 22.75
C GLU A 104 -6.74 -3.98 21.92
N THR A 105 -6.08 -3.08 21.18
CA THR A 105 -6.73 -2.05 20.36
C THR A 105 -7.66 -2.65 19.31
N PHE A 106 -7.18 -3.66 18.58
CA PHE A 106 -7.95 -4.28 17.50
C PHE A 106 -9.10 -5.17 18.02
N ASN A 107 -9.04 -5.65 19.27
CA ASN A 107 -10.11 -6.43 19.90
C ASN A 107 -11.00 -5.63 20.86
N SER A 108 -10.76 -4.33 21.03
CA SER A 108 -11.60 -3.46 21.87
C SER A 108 -13.02 -3.27 21.31
N TYR A 109 -13.24 -3.58 20.03
CA TYR A 109 -14.54 -3.51 19.35
C TYR A 109 -14.82 -4.83 18.63
N PRO A 110 -15.98 -5.47 18.87
CA PRO A 110 -16.30 -6.79 18.32
C PRO A 110 -16.43 -6.81 16.79
N ASP A 111 -16.83 -5.69 16.18
CA ASP A 111 -17.07 -5.58 14.73
C ASP A 111 -15.93 -4.85 13.98
N ASN A 112 -14.71 -4.88 14.51
CA ASN A 112 -13.59 -4.25 13.83
C ASN A 112 -13.27 -5.00 12.52
N PRO A 113 -13.31 -4.32 11.35
CA PRO A 113 -13.20 -4.96 10.04
C PRO A 113 -11.82 -5.56 9.76
N THR A 114 -10.80 -5.20 10.54
CA THR A 114 -9.46 -5.80 10.48
C THR A 114 -9.39 -7.04 11.36
N SER A 115 -9.85 -6.97 12.61
CA SER A 115 -9.63 -8.06 13.57
C SER A 115 -10.62 -9.21 13.42
N GLU A 116 -11.88 -8.97 13.06
CA GLU A 116 -12.88 -10.05 12.87
C GLU A 116 -12.37 -11.16 11.93
N PRO A 117 -11.95 -10.86 10.68
CA PRO A 117 -11.51 -11.91 9.77
C PRO A 117 -10.19 -12.54 10.21
N MET A 118 -9.28 -11.72 10.77
CA MET A 118 -7.96 -12.17 11.19
C MET A 118 -8.01 -13.06 12.45
N ASN A 119 -8.93 -12.82 13.37
CA ASN A 119 -9.17 -13.68 14.53
C ASN A 119 -9.67 -15.06 14.14
N ARG A 120 -10.54 -15.12 13.13
CA ARG A 120 -11.14 -16.37 12.66
C ARG A 120 -10.17 -17.22 11.83
N THR A 121 -9.32 -16.57 11.04
CA THR A 121 -8.52 -17.27 10.00
C THR A 121 -7.01 -17.17 10.20
N GLY A 122 -6.54 -16.35 11.15
CA GLY A 122 -5.13 -16.01 11.31
C GLY A 122 -4.58 -15.10 10.18
N THR A 123 -5.42 -14.66 9.24
CA THR A 123 -5.01 -13.86 8.07
C THR A 123 -6.08 -12.87 7.64
N TRP A 124 -5.72 -11.92 6.77
CA TRP A 124 -6.63 -10.89 6.28
C TRP A 124 -7.59 -11.42 5.21
N LYS A 125 -8.80 -10.83 5.15
CA LYS A 125 -9.79 -11.10 4.10
C LYS A 125 -9.36 -10.58 2.72
N ILE A 126 -8.68 -9.44 2.69
CA ILE A 126 -8.19 -8.79 1.47
C ILE A 126 -6.66 -8.72 1.58
N PRO A 127 -5.89 -9.11 0.56
CA PRO A 127 -4.43 -8.96 0.55
C PRO A 127 -3.97 -7.53 0.79
N ILE A 128 -2.91 -7.35 1.57
CA ILE A 128 -2.20 -6.07 1.68
C ILE A 128 -1.49 -5.74 0.36
N VAL A 129 -1.16 -4.46 0.16
CA VAL A 129 -0.49 -3.98 -1.05
C VAL A 129 0.95 -3.61 -0.71
N ILE A 130 1.90 -4.23 -1.39
CA ILE A 130 3.33 -4.04 -1.20
C ILE A 130 3.94 -3.58 -2.52
N LEU A 131 4.84 -2.60 -2.49
CA LEU A 131 5.64 -2.19 -3.64
C LEU A 131 7.03 -2.81 -3.57
N ASN A 132 7.44 -3.46 -4.65
CA ASN A 132 8.80 -3.92 -4.85
C ASN A 132 9.75 -2.73 -5.07
N THR A 133 10.81 -2.67 -4.28
CA THR A 133 11.81 -1.58 -4.27
C THR A 133 13.20 -2.19 -4.42
N PRO A 134 13.55 -2.70 -5.62
CA PRO A 134 14.72 -3.55 -5.82
C PRO A 134 16.06 -2.87 -5.50
N ALA A 135 16.13 -1.53 -5.50
CA ALA A 135 17.33 -0.79 -5.07
C ALA A 135 17.21 -0.18 -3.66
N GLY A 136 16.06 -0.30 -3.00
CA GLY A 136 15.81 0.23 -1.66
C GLY A 136 14.92 1.46 -1.64
N VAL A 137 14.84 2.11 -0.48
CA VAL A 137 14.04 3.32 -0.24
C VAL A 137 14.89 4.44 0.37
N ILE A 138 14.47 5.68 0.19
CA ILE A 138 15.02 6.85 0.88
C ILE A 138 13.89 7.48 1.68
N ASP A 139 13.98 7.36 3.01
CA ASP A 139 13.03 7.91 3.98
C ASP A 139 13.63 9.10 4.74
N ALA A 140 13.14 9.43 5.94
CA ALA A 140 13.58 10.59 6.73
C ALA A 140 14.84 10.27 7.52
N GLN A 141 15.10 8.98 7.73
CA GLN A 141 16.28 8.44 8.38
C GLN A 141 17.43 8.31 7.37
N GLY A 142 17.10 8.26 6.08
CA GLY A 142 18.05 8.35 4.98
C GLY A 142 17.85 7.21 3.98
N PRO A 143 18.88 6.91 3.17
CA PRO A 143 18.85 5.76 2.27
C PRO A 143 18.89 4.43 3.04
N ASP A 144 17.94 3.54 2.77
CA ASP A 144 17.96 2.14 3.19
C ASP A 144 17.94 1.21 1.98
N PRO A 145 19.12 0.75 1.51
CA PRO A 145 19.21 -0.16 0.38
C PRO A 145 18.74 -1.58 0.71
N ARG A 146 18.45 -1.92 1.97
CA ARG A 146 17.99 -3.28 2.35
C ARG A 146 16.48 -3.43 2.25
N SER A 147 15.75 -2.32 2.27
CA SER A 147 14.29 -2.29 2.17
C SER A 147 13.83 -2.59 0.74
N ARG A 148 13.75 -3.89 0.41
CA ARG A 148 13.31 -4.37 -0.92
C ARG A 148 11.81 -4.36 -1.14
N HIS A 149 11.04 -4.10 -0.09
CA HIS A 149 9.59 -4.10 -0.13
C HIS A 149 9.05 -2.99 0.76
N LEU A 150 8.19 -2.14 0.22
CA LEU A 150 7.53 -1.04 0.90
C LEU A 150 6.05 -1.37 1.09
N LEU A 151 5.52 -1.23 2.30
CA LEU A 151 4.08 -1.34 2.53
C LEU A 151 3.37 -0.12 1.94
N VAL A 152 2.43 -0.35 1.02
CA VAL A 152 1.63 0.72 0.40
C VAL A 152 0.28 0.84 1.08
N GLU A 153 -0.40 -0.29 1.31
CA GLU A 153 -1.70 -0.31 1.97
C GLU A 153 -1.87 -1.59 2.80
N GLY A 154 -2.59 -1.47 3.92
CA GLY A 154 -2.76 -2.57 4.87
C GLY A 154 -2.00 -2.43 6.19
N HIS A 155 -1.61 -1.21 6.57
CA HIS A 155 -0.92 -0.88 7.83
C HIS A 155 -1.54 -1.53 9.07
N GLN A 156 -2.87 -1.44 9.23
CA GLN A 156 -3.57 -2.07 10.34
C GLN A 156 -3.49 -3.60 10.31
N ARG A 157 -3.60 -4.21 9.13
CA ARG A 157 -3.52 -5.67 8.94
C ARG A 157 -2.11 -6.18 9.27
N LEU A 158 -1.05 -5.47 8.85
CA LEU A 158 0.32 -5.86 9.17
C LEU A 158 0.63 -5.70 10.67
N ARG A 159 0.20 -4.60 11.29
CA ARG A 159 0.29 -4.42 12.76
C ARG A 159 -0.44 -5.53 13.51
N TYR A 160 -1.65 -5.86 13.06
CA TYR A 160 -2.41 -6.91 13.72
C TYR A 160 -1.83 -8.32 13.49
N LEU A 161 -1.21 -8.57 12.33
CA LEU A 161 -0.46 -9.80 12.09
C LEU A 161 0.68 -9.96 13.11
N ASN A 162 1.44 -8.90 13.39
CA ASN A 162 2.49 -8.91 14.42
C ASN A 162 1.94 -9.35 15.79
N ALA A 163 0.77 -8.83 16.18
CA ALA A 163 0.08 -9.23 17.40
C ALA A 163 -0.33 -10.72 17.40
N LEU A 164 -0.90 -11.21 16.30
CA LEU A 164 -1.31 -12.62 16.19
C LEU A 164 -0.12 -13.58 16.18
N VAL A 165 0.98 -13.23 15.49
CA VAL A 165 2.22 -14.03 15.46
C VAL A 165 2.82 -14.16 16.85
N ALA A 166 2.90 -13.05 17.61
CA ALA A 166 3.37 -13.08 19.00
C ALA A 166 2.56 -14.01 19.91
N ARG A 167 1.28 -14.25 19.56
CA ARG A 167 0.35 -15.14 20.28
C ARG A 167 0.24 -16.54 19.67
N ARG A 168 1.00 -16.84 18.61
CA ARG A 168 0.92 -18.10 17.84
C ARG A 168 -0.47 -18.35 17.23
N GLN A 169 -1.14 -17.27 16.85
CA GLN A 169 -2.49 -17.27 16.25
C GLN A 169 -2.48 -16.82 14.78
N GLY A 170 -1.34 -16.34 14.27
CA GLY A 170 -1.20 -16.01 12.85
C GLY A 170 -1.17 -17.27 11.98
N ALA A 171 -1.77 -17.19 10.80
CA ALA A 171 -1.59 -18.21 9.76
C ALA A 171 -0.10 -18.32 9.39
N PRO A 172 0.37 -19.47 8.86
CA PRO A 172 1.79 -19.62 8.52
C PRO A 172 2.22 -18.76 7.32
N ALA A 173 1.29 -18.46 6.42
CA ALA A 173 1.55 -17.67 5.22
C ALA A 173 0.30 -16.88 4.79
N HIS A 174 0.51 -15.86 3.94
CA HIS A 174 -0.50 -14.89 3.58
C HIS A 174 -0.39 -14.43 2.13
N HIS A 175 -1.52 -14.32 1.44
CA HIS A 175 -1.57 -13.70 0.13
C HIS A 175 -1.33 -12.19 0.21
N VAL A 176 -0.47 -11.68 -0.66
CA VAL A 176 -0.16 -10.26 -0.82
C VAL A 176 -0.31 -9.85 -2.28
N PHE A 177 -0.67 -8.58 -2.51
CA PHE A 177 -0.45 -7.96 -3.81
C PHE A 177 0.95 -7.36 -3.85
N VAL A 178 1.77 -7.79 -4.81
CA VAL A 178 3.09 -7.20 -5.05
C VAL A 178 3.03 -6.35 -6.29
N LEU A 179 3.20 -5.05 -6.12
CA LEU A 179 3.34 -4.06 -7.16
C LEU A 179 4.80 -4.00 -7.62
N SER A 180 5.03 -3.88 -8.92
CA SER A 180 6.35 -3.63 -9.48
C SER A 180 6.24 -2.66 -10.65
N TYR A 181 7.19 -1.75 -10.77
CA TYR A 181 7.42 -1.09 -12.04
C TYR A 181 8.18 -2.06 -12.96
N GLY A 182 7.83 -2.11 -14.24
CA GLY A 182 8.69 -2.78 -15.24
C GLY A 182 10.11 -2.23 -15.12
N SER A 183 11.14 -3.06 -15.37
CA SER A 183 12.56 -2.72 -15.18
C SER A 183 12.84 -1.28 -15.59
N VAL A 184 12.92 -0.40 -14.58
CA VAL A 184 13.04 1.03 -14.78
C VAL A 184 14.49 1.28 -15.16
N GLU A 185 14.78 1.35 -16.46
CA GLU A 185 15.81 2.28 -16.87
C GLU A 185 15.34 3.64 -16.37
N ALA A 186 16.13 4.26 -15.48
CA ALA A 186 15.77 5.51 -14.84
C ALA A 186 15.25 6.50 -15.90
N PRO A 187 14.00 7.00 -15.80
CA PRO A 187 13.50 7.96 -16.76
C PRO A 187 14.44 9.16 -16.74
N GLN A 188 15.10 9.43 -17.88
CA GLN A 188 15.86 10.65 -18.05
C GLN A 188 14.88 11.81 -17.89
N ASN A 189 15.08 12.64 -16.86
CA ASN A 189 14.34 13.87 -16.69
C ASN A 189 14.38 14.65 -18.01
N SER A 190 13.26 14.69 -18.73
CA SER A 190 13.10 15.62 -19.83
C SER A 190 13.10 17.01 -19.21
N THR A 191 14.26 17.67 -19.22
CA THR A 191 14.36 19.10 -19.01
C THR A 191 13.39 19.76 -19.97
N LYS A 192 12.35 20.40 -19.43
CA LYS A 192 11.58 21.39 -20.18
C LYS A 192 12.58 22.47 -20.57
N ASN A 193 12.98 22.48 -21.84
CA ASN A 193 13.54 23.67 -22.46
C ASN A 193 12.42 24.69 -22.50
N GLU A 194 12.46 25.65 -21.58
CA GLU A 194 11.78 26.93 -21.76
C GLU A 194 12.52 27.68 -22.88
N ALA A 195 11.75 28.03 -23.91
CA ALA A 195 12.13 28.96 -24.97
C ALA A 195 11.49 30.32 -24.68
#